data_AF-A0A521VTY5-F1
#
_entry.id   AF-A0A521VTY5-F1
#
_cell.length_a   1.000
_cell.length_b   1.000
_cell.length_c   1.000
_cell.angle_alpha   90.00
_cell.angle_beta   90.00
_cell.angle_gamma   90.00
#
_symmetry.space_group_name_H-M   'P 1'
#
loop_
_entity.id
_entity.type
_entity.pdbx_description
1 polymer ?
#
loop_
_entity_poly.entity_id
_entity_poly.type
_entity_poly.pdbx_seq_one_letter_code
_entity_poly.pdbx_strand_id
1 'polypeptide(L)'
;MSNLYQSFNPYDGFNILRIICGAFFIPHIYAKFFEPAALGFFVAAKFRPPAVWMYVACVIEVVLAAGLIFALFTTYAATLAAIHLLVAAVAIYGVTDGKWLWNIGGNEYTVFWAICCVVVAMHG
;
A
#
# COMPACT_ATOMS: atom_id res chain seq x y z
N MET A 1 11.06 16.27 16.97
CA MET A 1 9.97 16.41 15.98
C MET A 1 10.52 17.19 14.82
N SER A 2 10.53 16.62 13.61
CA SER A 2 10.90 17.37 12.40
C SER A 2 9.87 18.49 12.16
N ASN A 3 10.33 19.64 11.67
CA ASN A 3 9.43 20.71 11.24
C ASN A 3 8.62 20.21 10.02
N LEU A 4 7.33 20.55 9.92
CA LEU A 4 6.49 20.28 8.74
C LEU A 4 7.19 20.66 7.43
N TYR A 5 7.88 21.80 7.40
CA TYR A 5 8.66 22.23 6.24
C TYR A 5 9.76 21.23 5.85
N GLN A 6 10.43 20.63 6.84
CA GLN A 6 11.45 19.61 6.59
C GLN A 6 10.83 18.30 6.12
N SER A 7 9.68 17.90 6.68
CA SER A 7 8.99 16.65 6.31
C SER A 7 8.37 16.68 4.90
N PHE A 8 8.16 17.87 4.33
CA PHE A 8 7.60 18.07 2.99
C PHE A 8 8.57 18.74 2.02
N ASN A 9 9.87 18.79 2.36
CA ASN A 9 10.88 19.36 1.46
C ASN A 9 10.99 18.49 0.19
N PRO A 10 10.61 18.99 -1.00
CA PRO A 10 10.61 18.22 -2.24
C PRO A 10 12.02 17.99 -2.81
N TYR A 11 13.05 18.65 -2.26
CA TYR A 11 14.44 18.41 -2.65
C TYR A 11 15.07 17.24 -1.89
N ASP A 12 14.36 16.65 -0.93
CA ASP A 12 14.79 15.45 -0.23
C ASP A 12 14.15 14.21 -0.86
N GLY A 13 14.98 13.36 -1.47
CA GLY A 13 14.54 12.13 -2.13
C GLY A 13 13.83 11.15 -1.17
N PHE A 14 14.19 11.15 0.12
CA PHE A 14 13.49 10.34 1.11
C PHE A 14 12.05 10.81 1.32
N ASN A 15 11.83 12.13 1.42
CA ASN A 15 10.47 12.68 1.53
C ASN A 15 9.63 12.34 0.30
N ILE A 16 10.21 12.46 -0.91
CA ILE A 16 9.53 12.07 -2.14
C ILE A 16 9.10 10.61 -2.05
N LEU A 17 10.04 9.70 -1.75
CA LEU A 17 9.78 8.26 -1.68
C LEU A 17 8.71 7.92 -0.61
N ARG A 18 8.83 8.50 0.58
CA ARG A 18 7.88 8.30 1.68
C ARG A 18 6.48 8.77 1.29
N ILE A 19 6.35 9.96 0.72
CA ILE A 19 5.07 10.56 0.33
C ILE A 19 4.43 9.74 -0.79
N ILE A 20 5.17 9.32 -1.82
CA ILE A 20 4.59 8.50 -2.90
C ILE A 20 4.16 7.12 -2.41
N CYS A 21 4.93 6.47 -1.51
CA CYS A 21 4.51 5.20 -0.91
C CYS A 21 3.16 5.33 -0.19
N GLY A 22 2.94 6.46 0.51
CA GLY A 22 1.64 6.76 1.12
C GLY A 22 0.55 7.09 0.09
N ALA A 23 0.87 7.94 -0.89
CA ALA A 23 -0.09 8.42 -1.89
C ALA A 23 -0.63 7.29 -2.78
N PHE A 24 0.18 6.28 -3.09
CA PHE A 24 -0.27 5.15 -3.91
C PHE A 24 -1.30 4.24 -3.24
N PHE A 25 -1.55 4.37 -1.93
CA PHE A 25 -2.71 3.74 -1.29
C PHE A 25 -4.03 4.45 -1.62
N ILE A 26 -4.02 5.73 -2.01
CA ILE A 26 -5.24 6.52 -2.25
C ILE A 26 -6.12 5.91 -3.35
N PRO A 27 -5.61 5.52 -4.54
CA PRO A 27 -6.42 4.82 -5.53
C PRO A 27 -7.02 3.51 -5.02
N HIS A 28 -6.30 2.77 -4.17
CA HIS A 28 -6.78 1.51 -3.59
C HIS A 28 -7.88 1.72 -2.54
N ILE A 29 -7.82 2.83 -1.79
CA ILE A 29 -8.88 3.25 -0.87
C ILE A 29 -10.11 3.65 -1.69
N TYR A 30 -9.93 4.52 -2.68
CA TYR A 30 -11.01 5.01 -3.56
C TYR A 30 -11.75 3.83 -4.23
N ALA A 31 -11.02 2.90 -4.82
CA ALA A 31 -11.59 1.75 -5.52
C ALA A 31 -12.53 0.90 -4.63
N LYS A 32 -12.31 0.82 -3.32
CA LYS A 32 -13.16 0.02 -2.42
C LYS A 32 -14.57 0.58 -2.22
N PHE A 33 -14.79 1.85 -2.55
CA PHE A 33 -16.10 2.50 -2.44
C PHE A 33 -16.78 2.67 -3.80
N PHE A 34 -16.00 2.82 -4.86
CA PHE A 34 -16.51 3.22 -6.18
C PHE A 34 -16.33 2.17 -7.27
N GLU A 35 -15.42 1.21 -7.09
CA GLU A 35 -15.12 0.20 -8.11
C GLU A 35 -15.60 -1.20 -7.67
N PRO A 36 -16.63 -1.78 -8.32
CA PRO A 36 -17.11 -3.13 -7.99
C PRO A 36 -16.03 -4.21 -8.10
N ALA A 37 -15.02 -3.99 -8.95
CA ALA A 37 -13.87 -4.88 -9.12
C ALA A 37 -13.08 -5.07 -7.82
N ALA A 38 -13.09 -4.08 -6.91
CA ALA A 38 -12.43 -4.20 -5.61
C ALA A 38 -13.01 -5.36 -4.80
N LEU A 39 -14.34 -5.43 -4.65
CA LEU A 39 -14.99 -6.55 -3.95
C LEU A 39 -14.78 -7.87 -4.69
N GLY A 40 -14.82 -7.85 -6.03
CA GLY A 40 -14.55 -9.01 -6.88
C GLY A 40 -13.18 -9.65 -6.62
N PHE A 41 -12.15 -8.83 -6.38
CA PHE A 41 -10.83 -9.32 -6.00
C PHE A 41 -10.85 -10.10 -4.67
N PHE A 42 -11.50 -9.58 -3.62
CA PHE A 42 -11.56 -10.27 -2.32
C PHE A 42 -12.34 -11.59 -2.39
N VAL A 43 -13.36 -11.66 -3.25
CA VAL A 43 -14.07 -12.92 -3.56
C VAL A 43 -13.13 -13.91 -4.24
N ALA A 44 -12.42 -13.48 -5.30
CA ALA A 44 -11.48 -14.31 -6.04
C ALA A 44 -10.32 -14.81 -5.17
N ALA A 45 -9.80 -13.95 -4.30
CA ALA A 45 -8.76 -14.26 -3.33
C ALA A 45 -9.25 -15.08 -2.12
N LYS A 46 -10.55 -15.45 -2.09
CA LYS A 46 -11.17 -16.32 -1.08
C LYS A 46 -11.13 -15.77 0.35
N PHE A 47 -11.03 -14.45 0.53
CA PHE A 47 -11.19 -13.82 1.84
C PHE A 47 -12.64 -13.97 2.31
N ARG A 48 -12.87 -14.57 3.49
CA ARG A 48 -14.21 -14.82 4.03
C ARG A 48 -14.39 -14.13 5.39
N PRO A 49 -15.43 -13.28 5.57
CA PRO A 49 -16.33 -12.73 4.55
C PRO A 49 -15.65 -11.61 3.71
N PRO A 50 -15.85 -11.56 2.38
CA PRO A 50 -15.03 -10.73 1.48
C PRO A 50 -15.16 -9.23 1.74
N ALA A 51 -16.38 -8.73 1.95
CA ALA A 51 -16.62 -7.32 2.21
C ALA A 51 -15.95 -6.83 3.51
N VAL A 52 -15.95 -7.66 4.56
CA VAL A 52 -15.30 -7.30 5.85
C VAL A 52 -13.81 -7.15 5.65
N TRP A 53 -13.14 -8.13 5.02
CA TRP A 53 -11.71 -8.05 4.75
C TRP A 53 -11.35 -6.90 3.81
N MET A 54 -12.20 -6.58 2.84
CA MET A 54 -12.04 -5.41 1.98
C MET A 54 -12.02 -4.12 2.79
N TYR A 55 -13.00 -3.90 3.67
CA TYR A 55 -13.05 -2.69 4.49
C TYR A 55 -11.98 -2.66 5.59
N VAL A 56 -11.57 -3.80 6.13
CA VAL A 56 -10.39 -3.88 7.01
C VAL A 56 -9.13 -3.42 6.28
N ALA A 57 -8.91 -3.93 5.05
CA ALA A 57 -7.81 -3.47 4.22
C ALA A 57 -7.91 -1.96 3.95
N CYS A 58 -9.11 -1.44 3.67
CA CYS A 58 -9.35 -0.01 3.49
C CYS A 58 -8.90 0.83 4.70
N VAL A 59 -9.29 0.43 5.91
CA VAL A 59 -8.95 1.15 7.14
C VAL A 59 -7.44 1.14 7.34
N ILE A 60 -6.79 -0.01 7.12
CA ILE A 60 -5.33 -0.12 7.20
C ILE A 60 -4.69 0.83 6.19
N GLU A 61 -5.10 0.79 4.92
CA GLU A 61 -4.57 1.67 3.87
C GLU A 61 -4.71 3.16 4.20
N VAL A 62 -5.85 3.59 4.78
CA VAL A 62 -6.06 4.99 5.20
C VAL A 62 -5.05 5.40 6.28
N VAL A 63 -4.84 4.55 7.29
CA VAL A 63 -3.88 4.81 8.36
C VAL A 63 -2.46 4.85 7.82
N LEU A 64 -2.10 3.93 6.93
CA LEU A 64 -0.78 3.87 6.29
C LEU A 64 -0.53 5.08 5.39
N ALA A 65 -1.51 5.46 4.57
CA ALA A 65 -1.44 6.64 3.72
C ALA A 65 -1.20 7.90 4.56
N ALA A 66 -1.99 8.11 5.61
CA ALA A 66 -1.82 9.24 6.52
C ALA A 66 -0.45 9.22 7.22
N GLY A 67 -0.04 8.05 7.74
CA GLY A 67 1.25 7.88 8.42
C GLY A 67 2.45 8.22 7.52
N LEU A 68 2.43 7.74 6.28
CA LEU A 68 3.50 7.97 5.32
C LEU A 68 3.48 9.38 4.73
N ILE A 69 2.32 9.93 4.38
CA ILE A 69 2.24 11.28 3.80
C ILE A 69 2.68 12.33 4.84
N PHE A 70 2.14 12.25 6.06
CA PHE A 70 2.37 13.26 7.10
C PHE A 70 3.57 12.99 8.00
N ALA A 71 4.40 11.99 7.68
CA ALA A 71 5.58 11.61 8.47
C ALA A 71 5.26 11.19 9.92
N LEU A 72 4.13 10.53 10.15
CA LEU A 72 3.72 10.06 11.47
C LEU A 72 4.23 8.64 11.69
N PHE A 73 5.12 8.46 12.68
CA PHE A 73 5.69 7.15 13.03
C PHE A 73 6.25 6.40 11.81
N THR A 74 7.05 7.09 10.98
CA THR A 74 7.41 6.66 9.63
C THR A 74 7.99 5.25 9.56
N THR A 75 8.96 4.90 10.41
CA THR A 75 9.48 3.52 10.48
C THR A 75 8.37 2.46 10.64
N TYR A 76 7.44 2.67 11.58
CA TYR A 76 6.35 1.73 11.85
C TYR A 76 5.30 1.72 10.74
N ALA A 77 4.89 2.89 10.26
CA ALA A 77 3.94 3.01 9.16
C ALA A 77 4.46 2.33 7.89
N ALA A 78 5.73 2.54 7.56
CA ALA A 78 6.37 1.94 6.39
C ALA A 78 6.54 0.42 6.52
N THR A 79 6.88 -0.07 7.71
CA THR A 79 6.99 -1.52 7.97
C THR A 79 5.62 -2.20 7.81
N LEU A 80 4.56 -1.63 8.41
CA LEU A 80 3.21 -2.15 8.26
C LEU A 80 2.71 -2.07 6.82
N ALA A 81 3.07 -1.01 6.08
CA ALA A 81 2.77 -0.88 4.66
C ALA A 81 3.45 -1.96 3.82
N ALA A 82 4.72 -2.26 4.09
CA ALA A 82 5.43 -3.34 3.42
C ALA A 82 4.75 -4.70 3.67
N ILE A 83 4.40 -5.01 4.92
CA ILE A 83 3.69 -6.26 5.26
C ILE A 83 2.34 -6.33 4.56
N HIS A 84 1.56 -5.24 4.59
CA HIS A 84 0.26 -5.17 3.94
C HIS A 84 0.36 -5.42 2.44
N LEU A 85 1.33 -4.79 1.76
CA LEU A 85 1.58 -4.99 0.34
C LEU A 85 2.07 -6.40 0.02
N LEU A 86 2.88 -7.02 0.89
CA LEU A 86 3.28 -8.43 0.71
C LEU A 86 2.10 -9.39 0.80
N VAL A 87 1.17 -9.17 1.73
CA VAL A 87 -0.09 -9.95 1.81
C VAL A 87 -0.90 -9.77 0.52
N ALA A 88 -1.03 -8.54 0.03
CA ALA A 88 -1.70 -8.26 -1.24
C ALA A 88 -0.99 -8.94 -2.43
N ALA A 89 0.33 -8.92 -2.47
CA ALA A 89 1.13 -9.54 -3.52
C ALA A 89 0.94 -11.07 -3.56
N VAL A 90 0.89 -11.72 -2.39
CA VAL A 90 0.60 -13.17 -2.30
C VAL A 90 -0.84 -13.47 -2.77
N ALA A 91 -1.80 -12.63 -2.40
CA ALA A 91 -3.18 -12.79 -2.85
C ALA A 91 -3.32 -12.63 -4.39
N ILE A 92 -2.68 -11.62 -4.98
CA ILE A 92 -2.64 -11.42 -6.44
C ILE A 92 -1.98 -12.61 -7.13
N TYR A 93 -0.86 -13.09 -6.60
CA TYR A 93 -0.18 -14.28 -7.14
C TYR A 93 -1.11 -15.50 -7.18
N GLY A 94 -1.88 -15.73 -6.11
CA GLY A 94 -2.86 -16.82 -6.06
C GLY A 94 -4.06 -16.62 -6.98
N VAL A 95 -4.55 -15.40 -7.18
CA VAL A 95 -5.69 -15.10 -8.05
C VAL A 95 -5.33 -15.17 -9.53
N THR A 96 -4.07 -14.92 -9.88
CA THR A 96 -3.61 -14.80 -11.26
C THR A 96 -2.82 -16.00 -11.76
N ASP A 97 -2.87 -17.12 -11.04
CA ASP A 97 -2.12 -18.35 -11.36
C ASP A 97 -0.61 -18.10 -11.51
N GLY A 98 -0.07 -17.24 -10.64
CA GLY A 98 1.36 -16.99 -10.54
C GLY A 98 1.95 -15.99 -11.53
N LYS A 99 1.12 -15.17 -12.19
CA LYS A 99 1.61 -14.11 -13.10
C LYS A 99 2.45 -13.09 -12.32
N TRP A 100 3.57 -12.70 -12.92
CA TRP A 100 4.47 -11.68 -12.38
C TRP A 100 4.16 -10.29 -12.96
N LEU A 101 4.24 -10.17 -14.29
CA LEU A 101 4.20 -8.86 -14.97
C LEU A 101 2.87 -8.14 -14.74
N TRP A 102 2.95 -6.85 -14.42
CA TRP A 102 1.76 -6.05 -14.10
C TRP A 102 0.77 -5.92 -15.26
N ASN A 103 1.27 -5.86 -16.49
CA ASN A 103 0.45 -5.67 -17.70
C ASN A 103 -0.42 -6.88 -18.05
N ILE A 104 -0.15 -8.04 -17.43
CA ILE A 104 -0.99 -9.25 -17.52
C ILE A 104 -1.72 -9.55 -16.20
N GLY A 105 -1.72 -8.59 -15.26
CA GLY A 105 -2.40 -8.66 -13.97
C GLY A 105 -1.56 -9.20 -12.81
N GLY A 106 -0.25 -9.43 -13.00
CA GLY A 106 0.63 -9.97 -11.97
C GLY A 106 0.98 -9.00 -10.84
N ASN A 107 1.70 -9.49 -9.83
CA ASN A 107 1.98 -8.79 -8.57
C ASN A 107 3.26 -7.93 -8.56
N GLU A 108 3.95 -7.77 -9.70
CA GLU A 108 5.21 -7.02 -9.84
C GLU A 108 5.17 -5.65 -9.18
N TYR A 109 4.17 -4.81 -9.48
CA TYR A 109 4.06 -3.47 -8.89
C TYR A 109 3.81 -3.50 -7.38
N THR A 110 3.02 -4.45 -6.90
CA THR A 110 2.74 -4.57 -5.46
C THR A 110 4.02 -4.92 -4.69
N VAL A 111 4.84 -5.80 -5.26
CA VAL A 111 6.15 -6.15 -4.68
C VAL A 111 7.12 -4.97 -4.76
N PHE A 112 7.15 -4.24 -5.89
CA PHE A 112 7.95 -3.03 -6.02
C PHE A 112 7.63 -2.01 -4.91
N TRP A 113 6.35 -1.70 -4.69
CA TRP A 113 5.93 -0.78 -3.63
C TRP A 113 6.23 -1.30 -2.22
N ALA A 114 6.15 -2.62 -2.00
CA ALA A 114 6.55 -3.20 -0.72
C ALA A 114 8.04 -2.98 -0.44
N ILE A 115 8.91 -3.16 -1.43
CA ILE A 115 10.35 -2.91 -1.31
C ILE A 115 10.63 -1.43 -1.04
N CYS A 116 9.96 -0.52 -1.74
CA CYS A 116 10.04 0.92 -1.47
C CYS A 116 9.66 1.24 -0.02
N CYS A 117 8.59 0.63 0.51
CA CYS A 117 8.19 0.79 1.91
C CYS A 117 9.26 0.26 2.88
N VAL A 118 9.96 -0.85 2.57
CA VAL A 118 11.08 -1.33 3.38
C VAL A 118 12.22 -0.30 3.41
N VAL A 119 12.58 0.28 2.26
CA VAL A 119 13.60 1.34 2.20
C VAL A 119 13.20 2.54 3.05
N VAL A 120 11.92 2.94 3.00
CA VAL A 120 11.40 4.02 3.85
C VAL A 120 11.48 3.65 5.33
N ALA A 121 11.14 2.41 5.69
CA ALA A 121 11.20 1.93 7.07
C ALA A 121 12.62 1.93 7.65
N MET A 122 13.64 1.71 6.82
CA MET A 122 15.03 1.72 7.25
C MET A 122 15.57 3.13 7.59
N HIS A 123 14.91 4.19 7.13
CA HIS A 123 15.39 5.58 7.25
C HIS A 123 14.44 6.50 8.04
N GLY A 124 13.28 5.99 8.49
CA GLY A 124 12.19 6.80 9.07
C GLY A 124 12.08 6.78 10.58
#